data_AF-A0A1M3Q3V5-F1
#
_entry.id   AF-A0A1M3Q3V5-F1
#
_cell.length_a   1.000
_cell.length_b   1.000
_cell.length_c   1.000
_cell.angle_alpha   90.00
_cell.angle_beta   90.00
_cell.angle_gamma   90.00
#
_symmetry.space_group_name_H-M   'P 1'
#
loop_
_entity.id
_entity.type
_entity.pdbx_description
1 polymer ?
#
loop_
_entity_poly.entity_id
_entity_poly.type
_entity_poly.pdbx_seq_one_letter_code
_entity_poly.pdbx_strand_id
1 'polypeptide(L)'
;MFACARWSAHAMVGAVAFVIVWLTPPRLAYAVTWRILMIAYPVFALPYGLVCPPNRRRDWRALVLQRALSVMTRQRPGFDLRLRVEGGEALLAARRETGRVVLATAHFGMTLASARVMADLGVPMAMIADRAGGWDGWHWSLTSRINVLQEGPGVLLRARPLIAGGTAVVCYADYILAGRGRGARVMGLSPSLFHLARHLGAAVLFLGARLERDGTIVITFHRPAVALIASDAELEACTTAFTAFVEGYTGWTCVVRKPPPRRRRRDGAAPTVDMPRFAVRLGRIEDVGEETDDTARPGRFAA
;
A
#
# COMPACT_ATOMS: atom_id res chain seq x y z
N MET A 1 6.34 -19.23 -19.64
CA MET A 1 6.07 -20.25 -18.61
C MET A 1 5.82 -19.67 -17.21
N PHE A 2 6.74 -18.87 -16.65
CA PHE A 2 6.61 -18.34 -15.27
C PHE A 2 5.43 -17.38 -15.03
N ALA A 3 5.06 -16.54 -16.00
CA ALA A 3 3.87 -15.69 -15.88
C ALA A 3 2.59 -16.53 -15.71
N CYS A 4 2.43 -17.58 -16.52
CA CYS A 4 1.26 -18.46 -16.51
C CYS A 4 1.08 -19.15 -15.16
N ALA A 5 2.15 -19.70 -14.56
CA ALA A 5 2.08 -20.35 -13.25
C ALA A 5 1.67 -19.40 -12.10
N ARG A 6 2.13 -18.13 -12.14
CA ARG A 6 1.70 -17.11 -11.17
C ARG A 6 0.24 -16.71 -11.38
N TRP A 7 -0.21 -16.56 -12.63
CA TRP A 7 -1.62 -16.29 -12.93
C TRP A 7 -2.53 -17.41 -12.45
N SER A 8 -2.16 -18.67 -12.68
CA SER A 8 -2.91 -19.84 -12.19
C SER A 8 -2.99 -19.86 -10.67
N ALA A 9 -1.89 -19.62 -9.95
CA ALA A 9 -1.91 -19.56 -8.48
C ALA A 9 -2.81 -18.42 -7.97
N HIS A 10 -2.78 -17.25 -8.60
CA HIS A 10 -3.65 -16.12 -8.26
C HIS A 10 -5.13 -16.43 -8.51
N ALA A 11 -5.43 -17.16 -9.59
CA ALA A 11 -6.80 -17.57 -9.94
C ALA A 11 -7.34 -18.61 -8.96
N MET A 12 -6.53 -19.62 -8.58
CA MET A 12 -6.93 -20.63 -7.61
C MET A 12 -7.24 -20.05 -6.24
N VAL A 13 -6.36 -19.19 -5.70
CA VAL A 13 -6.60 -18.49 -4.43
C VAL A 13 -7.88 -17.66 -4.50
N GLY A 14 -8.11 -17.00 -5.63
CA GLY A 14 -9.33 -16.22 -5.85
C GLY A 14 -10.59 -17.09 -5.89
N ALA A 15 -10.57 -18.22 -6.60
CA ALA A 15 -11.69 -19.14 -6.68
C ALA A 15 -12.04 -19.74 -5.32
N VAL A 16 -11.04 -20.15 -4.54
CA VAL A 16 -11.23 -20.65 -3.17
C VAL A 16 -11.88 -19.58 -2.29
N ALA A 17 -11.35 -18.35 -2.32
CA ALA A 17 -11.90 -17.23 -1.56
C ALA A 17 -13.35 -16.89 -1.97
N PHE A 18 -13.64 -16.92 -3.28
CA PHE A 18 -14.98 -16.73 -3.83
C PHE A 18 -15.95 -17.78 -3.29
N VAL A 19 -15.60 -19.06 -3.36
CA VAL A 19 -16.48 -20.14 -2.87
C VAL A 19 -16.73 -20.00 -1.38
N ILE A 20 -15.69 -19.75 -0.58
CA ILE A 20 -15.82 -19.63 0.88
C ILE A 20 -16.73 -18.47 1.28
N VAL A 21 -16.59 -17.30 0.64
CA VAL A 21 -17.35 -16.10 1.04
C VAL A 21 -18.87 -16.25 0.84
N TRP A 22 -19.27 -17.11 -0.11
CA TRP A 22 -20.67 -17.45 -0.37
C TRP A 22 -21.20 -18.59 0.51
N LEU A 23 -20.36 -19.58 0.84
CA LEU A 23 -20.77 -20.73 1.65
C LEU A 23 -20.67 -20.52 3.15
N THR A 24 -20.05 -19.42 3.61
CA THR A 24 -19.83 -19.16 5.04
C THR A 24 -20.53 -17.88 5.52
N PRO A 25 -20.99 -17.83 6.78
CA PRO A 25 -21.46 -16.59 7.40
C PRO A 25 -20.35 -15.52 7.40
N PRO A 26 -20.67 -14.21 7.22
CA PRO A 26 -19.68 -13.13 7.16
C PRO A 26 -18.69 -13.11 8.33
N ARG A 27 -19.20 -13.38 9.54
CA ARG A 27 -18.41 -13.44 10.78
C ARG A 27 -17.35 -14.56 10.81
N LEU A 28 -17.50 -15.59 9.98
CA LEU A 28 -16.58 -16.73 9.89
C LEU A 28 -15.75 -16.70 8.60
N ALA A 29 -16.14 -15.92 7.60
CA ALA A 29 -15.57 -15.97 6.26
C ALA A 29 -14.05 -15.78 6.25
N TYR A 30 -13.52 -14.84 7.04
CA TYR A 30 -12.07 -14.64 7.19
C TYR A 30 -11.39 -15.84 7.82
N ALA A 31 -11.91 -16.31 8.97
CA ALA A 31 -11.31 -17.38 9.74
C ALA A 31 -11.24 -18.69 8.94
N VAL A 32 -12.31 -19.01 8.21
CA VAL A 32 -12.39 -20.19 7.35
C VAL A 32 -11.45 -20.04 6.15
N THR A 33 -11.46 -18.86 5.49
CA THR A 33 -10.54 -18.57 4.39
C THR A 33 -9.09 -18.75 4.79
N TRP A 34 -8.67 -18.15 5.92
CA TRP A 34 -7.31 -18.31 6.43
C TRP A 34 -6.94 -19.78 6.66
N ARG A 35 -7.80 -20.53 7.37
CA ARG A 35 -7.53 -21.96 7.66
C ARG A 35 -7.39 -22.78 6.39
N ILE A 36 -8.31 -22.63 5.44
CA ILE A 36 -8.28 -23.38 4.18
C ILE A 36 -7.04 -23.01 3.36
N LEU A 37 -6.73 -21.71 3.24
CA LEU A 37 -5.55 -21.26 2.52
C LEU A 37 -4.24 -21.76 3.15
N MET A 38 -4.18 -21.88 4.47
CA MET A 38 -3.00 -22.43 5.16
C MET A 38 -2.88 -23.95 5.01
N ILE A 39 -3.99 -24.69 5.01
CA ILE A 39 -3.99 -26.14 4.70
C ILE A 39 -3.54 -26.38 3.26
N ALA A 40 -4.07 -25.60 2.32
CA ALA A 40 -3.73 -25.67 0.90
C ALA A 40 -2.43 -24.91 0.55
N TYR A 41 -1.79 -24.26 1.52
CA TYR A 41 -0.60 -23.44 1.30
C TYR A 41 0.54 -24.19 0.58
N PRO A 42 0.86 -25.46 0.90
CA PRO A 42 1.90 -26.19 0.16
C PRO A 42 1.62 -26.29 -1.34
N VAL A 43 0.35 -26.42 -1.73
CA VAL A 43 -0.10 -26.48 -3.13
C VAL A 43 0.07 -25.13 -3.82
N PHE A 44 -0.23 -24.02 -3.13
CA PHE A 44 -0.03 -22.67 -3.67
C PHE A 44 1.44 -22.25 -3.67
N ALA A 45 2.20 -22.63 -2.64
CA ALA A 45 3.60 -22.27 -2.48
C ALA A 45 4.49 -22.86 -3.56
N LEU A 46 4.12 -24.00 -4.14
CA LEU A 46 4.87 -24.66 -5.22
C LEU A 46 4.98 -23.78 -6.50
N PRO A 47 3.87 -23.34 -7.14
CA PRO A 47 3.95 -22.45 -8.30
C PRO A 47 4.51 -21.06 -7.93
N TYR A 48 4.24 -20.54 -6.73
CA TYR A 48 4.82 -19.27 -6.29
C TYR A 48 6.33 -19.36 -6.08
N GLY A 49 6.84 -20.45 -5.50
CA GLY A 49 8.26 -20.69 -5.27
C GLY A 49 9.06 -20.93 -6.55
N LEU A 50 8.43 -21.51 -7.59
CA LEU A 50 9.03 -21.68 -8.91
C LEU A 50 9.12 -20.36 -9.70
N VAL A 51 8.14 -19.47 -9.56
CA VAL A 51 8.06 -18.19 -10.31
C VAL A 51 8.76 -17.03 -9.60
N CYS A 52 8.76 -17.08 -8.28
CA CYS A 52 9.39 -16.10 -7.43
C CYS A 52 10.25 -16.89 -6.45
N PRO A 53 11.51 -17.18 -6.79
CA PRO A 53 12.40 -17.88 -5.90
C PRO A 53 12.35 -17.22 -4.53
N PRO A 54 12.38 -17.99 -3.43
CA PRO A 54 12.28 -17.48 -2.08
C PRO A 54 13.46 -16.53 -1.79
N ASN A 55 13.34 -15.28 -2.21
CA ASN A 55 13.92 -14.21 -1.44
C ASN A 55 13.27 -14.37 -0.07
N ARG A 56 14.08 -14.71 0.94
CA ARG A 56 13.76 -15.08 2.35
C ARG A 56 12.69 -14.22 3.08
N ARG A 57 12.04 -13.28 2.42
CA ARG A 57 11.37 -12.12 3.01
C ARG A 57 10.02 -11.75 2.39
N ARG A 58 9.57 -12.38 1.28
CA ARG A 58 8.15 -12.29 0.90
C ARG A 58 7.41 -13.31 1.74
N ASP A 59 6.67 -12.85 2.74
CA ASP A 59 5.71 -13.69 3.43
C ASP A 59 4.61 -14.05 2.44
N TRP A 60 4.75 -15.21 1.80
CA TRP A 60 3.80 -15.75 0.84
C TRP A 60 2.38 -15.82 1.41
N ARG A 61 2.26 -16.02 2.72
CA ARG A 61 0.97 -16.02 3.42
C ARG A 61 0.31 -14.66 3.29
N ALA A 62 1.05 -13.57 3.42
CA ALA A 62 0.53 -12.21 3.24
C ALA A 62 0.09 -11.98 1.79
N LEU A 63 0.85 -12.42 0.79
CA LEU A 63 0.46 -12.26 -0.61
C LEU A 63 -0.81 -13.04 -0.95
N VAL A 64 -0.88 -14.31 -0.53
CA VAL A 64 -2.04 -15.19 -0.73
C VAL A 64 -3.27 -14.60 -0.02
N LEU A 65 -3.10 -14.17 1.23
CA LEU A 65 -4.18 -13.57 2.00
C LEU A 65 -4.66 -12.25 1.37
N GLN A 66 -3.78 -11.34 0.97
CA GLN A 66 -4.14 -10.10 0.26
C GLN A 66 -5.05 -10.40 -0.94
N ARG A 67 -4.67 -11.39 -1.75
CA ARG A 67 -5.46 -11.77 -2.93
C ARG A 67 -6.84 -12.29 -2.56
N ALA A 68 -6.90 -13.16 -1.55
CA ALA A 68 -8.17 -13.69 -1.05
C ALA A 68 -9.06 -12.57 -0.50
N LEU A 69 -8.52 -11.68 0.33
CA LEU A 69 -9.22 -10.52 0.87
C LEU A 69 -9.77 -9.62 -0.23
N SER A 70 -9.02 -9.42 -1.31
CA SER A 70 -9.50 -8.63 -2.44
C SER A 70 -10.62 -9.28 -3.24
N VAL A 71 -10.70 -10.61 -3.27
CA VAL A 71 -11.87 -11.30 -3.83
C VAL A 71 -13.03 -11.21 -2.87
N MET A 72 -12.84 -11.60 -1.60
CA MET A 72 -13.89 -11.56 -0.58
C MET A 72 -14.56 -10.19 -0.49
N THR A 73 -13.76 -9.11 -0.49
CA THR A 73 -14.26 -7.73 -0.41
C THR A 73 -15.10 -7.35 -1.62
N ARG A 74 -14.74 -7.79 -2.83
CA ARG A 74 -15.53 -7.52 -4.05
C ARG A 74 -16.85 -8.28 -4.07
N GLN A 75 -16.88 -9.47 -3.50
CA GLN A 75 -18.05 -10.34 -3.53
C GLN A 75 -19.02 -10.05 -2.39
N ARG A 76 -18.48 -9.85 -1.18
CA ARG A 76 -19.25 -9.66 0.04
C ARG A 76 -18.43 -8.85 1.05
N PRO A 77 -18.47 -7.50 0.97
CA PRO A 77 -17.83 -6.65 1.99
C PRO A 77 -18.47 -6.86 3.38
N GLY A 78 -17.83 -6.37 4.43
CA GLY A 78 -18.34 -6.46 5.81
C GLY A 78 -18.06 -7.77 6.55
N PHE A 79 -17.16 -8.62 6.07
CA PHE A 79 -16.72 -9.81 6.81
C PHE A 79 -15.82 -9.45 7.99
N ASP A 80 -15.76 -10.28 9.04
CA ASP A 80 -14.97 -9.97 10.25
C ASP A 80 -13.48 -10.24 10.02
N LEU A 81 -12.72 -9.17 9.81
CA LEU A 81 -11.27 -9.22 9.66
C LEU A 81 -10.63 -9.42 11.04
N ARG A 82 -9.75 -10.42 11.21
CA ARG A 82 -9.01 -10.59 12.47
C ARG A 82 -7.91 -9.55 12.58
N LEU A 83 -8.17 -8.53 13.39
CA LEU A 83 -7.27 -7.40 13.59
C LEU A 83 -6.80 -7.33 15.05
N ARG A 84 -5.52 -6.97 15.22
CA ARG A 84 -4.99 -6.45 16.47
C ARG A 84 -4.40 -5.07 16.21
N VAL A 85 -4.74 -4.12 17.07
CA VAL A 85 -4.23 -2.75 17.00
C VAL A 85 -3.21 -2.57 18.10
N GLU A 86 -2.01 -2.13 17.74
CA GLU A 86 -0.94 -1.75 18.67
C GLU A 86 -0.71 -0.25 18.53
N GLY A 87 -0.68 0.51 19.63
CA GLY A 87 -0.45 1.96 19.59
C GLY A 87 -1.64 2.81 19.13
N GLY A 88 -2.85 2.27 19.09
CA GLY A 88 -4.04 3.01 18.65
C GLY A 88 -4.33 4.26 19.49
N GLU A 89 -3.97 4.23 20.78
CA GLU A 89 -4.02 5.36 21.69
C GLU A 89 -3.12 6.51 21.25
N ALA A 90 -1.97 6.22 20.63
CA ALA A 90 -1.05 7.23 20.13
C ALA A 90 -1.65 8.01 18.94
N LEU A 91 -2.40 7.33 18.08
CA LEU A 91 -3.19 7.96 17.01
C LEU A 91 -4.24 8.90 17.59
N LEU A 92 -5.04 8.43 18.54
CA LEU A 92 -6.10 9.24 19.15
C LEU A 92 -5.52 10.43 19.93
N ALA A 93 -4.39 10.26 20.62
CA ALA A 93 -3.69 11.34 21.30
C ALA A 93 -3.19 12.40 20.30
N ALA A 94 -2.50 11.99 19.23
CA ALA A 94 -2.02 12.90 18.20
C ALA A 94 -3.16 13.70 17.56
N ARG A 95 -4.33 13.07 17.34
CA ARG A 95 -5.53 13.77 16.84
C ARG A 95 -6.06 14.79 17.84
N ARG A 96 -6.09 14.49 19.15
CA ARG A 96 -6.52 15.46 20.16
C ARG A 96 -5.57 16.65 20.28
N GLU A 97 -4.27 16.42 20.12
CA GLU A 97 -3.25 17.46 20.28
C GLU A 97 -3.24 18.47 19.14
N THR A 98 -3.34 18.01 17.89
CA THR A 98 -3.17 18.90 16.73
C THR A 98 -4.37 18.95 15.79
N GLY A 99 -5.28 17.98 15.90
CA GLY A 99 -6.30 17.72 14.89
C GLY A 99 -5.75 17.27 13.53
N ARG A 100 -4.43 17.20 13.34
CA ARG A 100 -3.77 17.04 12.03
C ARG A 100 -2.77 15.90 12.11
N VAL A 101 -3.03 14.81 11.40
CA VAL A 101 -2.21 13.60 11.46
C VAL A 101 -1.75 13.17 10.08
N VAL A 102 -0.46 12.83 10.01
CA VAL A 102 0.17 12.21 8.86
C VAL A 102 0.70 10.84 9.28
N LEU A 103 0.35 9.81 8.50
CA LEU A 103 0.76 8.43 8.73
C LEU A 103 1.80 8.04 7.68
N ALA A 104 3.06 7.95 8.10
CA ALA A 104 4.15 7.48 7.26
C ALA A 104 4.24 5.94 7.32
N THR A 105 4.20 5.27 6.17
CA THR A 105 4.33 3.81 6.07
C THR A 105 5.35 3.44 4.99
N ALA A 106 5.76 2.18 4.97
CA ALA A 106 6.36 1.54 3.81
C ALA A 106 5.47 0.41 3.28
N HIS A 107 5.88 -0.28 2.21
CA HIS A 107 5.15 -1.42 1.64
C HIS A 107 5.24 -2.66 2.54
N PHE A 108 4.53 -2.64 3.68
CA PHE A 108 4.31 -3.80 4.54
C PHE A 108 3.07 -4.55 4.05
N GLY A 109 3.16 -5.86 3.82
CA GLY A 109 2.16 -6.62 3.04
C GLY A 109 0.69 -6.52 3.50
N MET A 110 0.40 -6.02 4.69
CA MET A 110 -0.98 -5.90 5.19
C MET A 110 -1.41 -4.46 5.50
N THR A 111 -0.67 -3.43 5.04
CA THR A 111 -0.95 -2.02 5.39
C THR A 111 -2.36 -1.57 5.04
N LEU A 112 -3.00 -2.08 3.99
CA LEU A 112 -4.37 -1.70 3.62
C LEU A 112 -5.43 -2.07 4.66
N ALA A 113 -5.16 -3.05 5.54
CA ALA A 113 -6.04 -3.36 6.65
C ALA A 113 -6.14 -2.22 7.69
N SER A 114 -5.20 -1.25 7.66
CA SER A 114 -5.32 -0.03 8.44
C SER A 114 -6.60 0.75 8.14
N ALA A 115 -7.13 0.68 6.91
CA ALA A 115 -8.38 1.34 6.58
C ALA A 115 -9.56 0.88 7.46
N ARG A 116 -9.63 -0.43 7.72
CA ARG A 116 -10.64 -1.01 8.62
C ARG A 116 -10.44 -0.54 10.05
N VAL A 117 -9.20 -0.56 10.54
CA VAL A 117 -8.86 -0.05 11.88
C VAL A 117 -9.24 1.42 12.04
N MET A 118 -8.95 2.26 11.04
CA MET A 118 -9.29 3.68 11.05
C MET A 118 -10.81 3.89 11.09
N ALA A 119 -11.57 3.09 10.35
CA ALA A 119 -13.03 3.12 10.39
C ALA A 119 -13.59 2.70 11.76
N ASP A 120 -13.06 1.62 12.35
CA ASP A 120 -13.47 1.15 13.69
C ASP A 120 -13.16 2.19 14.78
N LEU A 121 -12.09 2.98 14.61
CA LEU A 121 -11.71 4.08 15.50
C LEU A 121 -12.45 5.41 15.21
N GLY A 122 -13.31 5.47 14.18
CA GLY A 122 -13.99 6.71 13.77
C GLY A 122 -13.03 7.80 13.27
N VAL A 123 -11.90 7.41 12.67
CA VAL A 123 -10.88 8.32 12.14
C VAL A 123 -10.99 8.38 10.61
N PRO A 124 -11.34 9.54 10.01
CA PRO A 124 -11.32 9.69 8.56
C PRO A 124 -9.92 9.48 8.02
N MET A 125 -9.80 8.69 6.95
CA MET A 125 -8.53 8.33 6.33
C MET A 125 -8.53 8.63 4.83
N ALA A 126 -7.43 9.16 4.33
CA ALA A 126 -7.12 9.17 2.91
C ALA A 126 -5.75 8.54 2.65
N MET A 127 -5.56 7.92 1.49
CA MET A 127 -4.30 7.26 1.11
C MET A 127 -3.74 7.87 -0.17
N ILE A 128 -2.43 8.14 -0.20
CA ILE A 128 -1.73 8.49 -1.44
C ILE A 128 -1.30 7.21 -2.16
N ALA A 129 -1.66 7.07 -3.43
CA ALA A 129 -1.32 5.87 -4.22
C ALA A 129 -1.32 6.10 -5.74
N ASP A 130 -0.65 5.21 -6.48
CA ASP A 130 -0.25 5.39 -7.89
C ASP A 130 -1.41 5.59 -8.89
N ARG A 131 -2.58 4.97 -8.66
CA ARG A 131 -3.71 4.95 -9.59
C ARG A 131 -4.95 5.66 -9.06
N ALA A 132 -5.56 6.52 -9.88
CA ALA A 132 -6.95 6.91 -9.72
C ALA A 132 -7.84 5.77 -10.24
N GLY A 133 -8.67 5.19 -9.37
CA GLY A 133 -9.56 4.08 -9.73
C GLY A 133 -8.91 2.69 -9.60
N GLY A 134 -9.72 1.63 -9.74
CA GLY A 134 -9.26 0.24 -9.58
C GLY A 134 -9.03 -0.20 -8.12
N TRP A 135 -9.50 0.57 -7.14
CA TRP A 135 -9.43 0.26 -5.70
C TRP A 135 -10.52 -0.71 -5.22
N ASP A 136 -11.33 -1.22 -6.14
CA ASP A 136 -12.34 -2.22 -5.83
C ASP A 136 -11.66 -3.51 -5.35
N GLY A 137 -12.01 -3.94 -4.13
CA GLY A 137 -11.37 -5.06 -3.45
C GLY A 137 -10.12 -4.70 -2.64
N TRP A 138 -9.70 -3.44 -2.56
CA TRP A 138 -8.54 -3.05 -1.73
C TRP A 138 -8.94 -2.42 -0.39
N HIS A 139 -10.24 -2.21 -0.18
CA HIS A 139 -10.84 -1.72 1.07
C HIS A 139 -11.29 -2.89 1.94
N TRP A 140 -10.34 -3.73 2.36
CA TRP A 140 -10.67 -5.03 2.94
C TRP A 140 -11.64 -4.93 4.11
N SER A 141 -12.73 -5.72 4.05
CA SER A 141 -13.82 -5.77 5.04
C SER A 141 -14.67 -4.49 5.15
N LEU A 142 -14.26 -3.36 4.57
CA LEU A 142 -15.07 -2.14 4.56
C LEU A 142 -16.25 -2.26 3.59
N THR A 143 -17.37 -1.62 3.94
CA THR A 143 -18.53 -1.45 3.05
C THR A 143 -18.42 -0.16 2.22
N SER A 144 -17.55 0.77 2.63
CA SER A 144 -17.24 2.00 1.92
C SER A 144 -15.85 1.96 1.29
N ARG A 145 -15.68 2.74 0.22
CA ARG A 145 -14.39 2.89 -0.46
C ARG A 145 -13.44 3.74 0.38
N ILE A 146 -12.15 3.42 0.31
CA ILE A 146 -11.08 4.27 0.83
C ILE A 146 -10.99 5.53 -0.03
N ASN A 147 -10.85 6.69 0.61
CA ASN A 147 -10.53 7.92 -0.11
C ASN A 147 -9.07 7.85 -0.60
N VAL A 148 -8.86 7.87 -1.91
CA VAL A 148 -7.53 7.76 -2.51
C VAL A 148 -7.16 9.04 -3.24
N LEU A 149 -6.03 9.60 -2.85
CA LEU A 149 -5.36 10.67 -3.56
C LEU A 149 -4.40 10.05 -4.58
N GLN A 150 -4.71 10.21 -5.86
CA GLN A 150 -3.81 9.76 -6.90
C GLN A 150 -2.44 10.46 -6.77
N GLU A 151 -1.38 9.67 -6.80
CA GLU A 151 0.00 10.12 -6.84
C GLU A 151 0.24 10.97 -8.11
N GLY A 152 1.07 11.99 -7.97
CA GLY A 152 1.47 12.82 -9.09
C GLY A 152 1.90 14.21 -8.64
N PRO A 153 2.21 15.09 -9.62
CA PRO A 153 2.51 16.49 -9.32
C PRO A 153 1.40 17.12 -8.49
N GLY A 154 1.78 17.75 -7.37
CA GLY A 154 0.83 18.43 -6.48
C GLY A 154 -0.01 17.52 -5.57
N VAL A 155 0.23 16.21 -5.50
CA VAL A 155 -0.54 15.33 -4.58
C VAL A 155 -0.46 15.78 -3.12
N LEU A 156 0.70 16.29 -2.68
CA LEU A 156 0.88 16.85 -1.34
C LEU A 156 0.08 18.16 -1.15
N LEU A 157 -0.12 18.94 -2.21
CA LEU A 157 -1.00 20.12 -2.18
C LEU A 157 -2.47 19.71 -2.06
N ARG A 158 -2.88 18.61 -2.71
CA ARG A 158 -4.23 18.04 -2.54
C ARG A 158 -4.44 17.38 -1.17
N ALA A 159 -3.39 16.82 -0.58
CA ALA A 159 -3.44 16.24 0.77
C ALA A 159 -3.60 17.31 1.86
N ARG A 160 -3.01 18.50 1.66
CA ARG A 160 -3.04 19.61 2.62
C ARG A 160 -4.43 19.95 3.17
N PRO A 161 -5.47 20.24 2.36
CA PRO A 161 -6.80 20.56 2.89
C PRO A 161 -7.43 19.40 3.65
N LEU A 162 -7.17 18.14 3.28
CA LEU A 162 -7.66 16.97 4.01
C LEU A 162 -7.02 16.85 5.40
N ILE A 163 -5.69 17.03 5.48
CA ILE A 163 -4.96 17.03 6.76
C ILE A 163 -5.46 18.18 7.65
N ALA A 164 -5.63 19.38 7.07
CA ALA A 164 -6.13 20.54 7.79
C ALA A 164 -7.57 20.34 8.30
N GLY A 165 -8.41 19.61 7.55
CA GLY A 165 -9.78 19.22 7.94
C GLY A 165 -9.87 18.00 8.86
N GLY A 166 -8.74 17.49 9.36
CA GLY A 166 -8.70 16.40 10.33
C GLY A 166 -8.79 14.99 9.79
N THR A 167 -8.63 14.82 8.47
CA THR A 167 -8.42 13.52 7.82
C THR A 167 -6.97 13.08 7.98
N ALA A 168 -6.74 11.88 8.49
CA ALA A 168 -5.41 11.29 8.55
C ALA A 168 -4.98 10.86 7.13
N VAL A 169 -3.82 11.33 6.68
CA VAL A 169 -3.28 10.97 5.36
C VAL A 169 -2.19 9.92 5.50
N VAL A 170 -2.42 8.75 4.91
CA VAL A 170 -1.46 7.65 4.79
C VAL A 170 -0.62 7.82 3.53
N CYS A 171 0.69 7.70 3.66
CA CYS A 171 1.61 7.81 2.53
C CYS A 171 2.73 6.76 2.66
N TYR A 172 2.90 6.00 1.57
CA TYR A 172 4.06 5.13 1.38
C TYR A 172 5.26 6.01 1.07
N ALA A 173 6.13 6.20 2.07
CA ALA A 173 7.31 7.04 1.93
C ALA A 173 8.48 6.29 1.29
N ASP A 174 8.34 4.99 1.03
CA ASP A 174 9.35 4.17 0.39
C ASP A 174 9.22 4.09 -1.13
N TYR A 175 10.35 3.88 -1.79
CA TYR A 175 10.42 3.59 -3.22
C TYR A 175 11.58 2.65 -3.54
N ILE A 176 11.46 1.90 -4.63
CA ILE A 176 12.52 0.99 -5.08
C ILE A 176 13.58 1.80 -5.84
N LEU A 177 14.84 1.73 -5.39
CA LEU A 177 15.97 2.28 -6.12
C LEU A 177 16.34 1.35 -7.28
N ALA A 178 16.02 1.75 -8.51
CA ALA A 178 16.44 1.04 -9.71
C ALA A 178 17.96 1.27 -9.94
N GLY A 179 18.77 0.26 -9.61
CA GLY A 179 20.18 0.19 -10.02
C GLY A 179 21.18 0.36 -8.88
N ARG A 180 21.77 -0.77 -8.46
CA ARG A 180 23.19 -0.97 -8.10
C ARG A 180 23.40 -2.45 -7.77
N GLY A 181 23.73 -3.24 -8.81
CA GLY A 181 24.18 -4.62 -8.68
C GLY A 181 23.10 -5.61 -8.21
N ARG A 182 23.15 -6.83 -8.73
CA ARG A 182 22.37 -7.95 -8.19
C ARG A 182 22.87 -8.21 -6.75
N GLY A 183 22.16 -7.70 -5.74
CA GLY A 183 22.42 -8.05 -4.33
C GLY A 183 22.21 -6.95 -3.28
N ALA A 184 22.27 -5.66 -3.65
CA ALA A 184 22.12 -4.59 -2.66
C ALA A 184 20.63 -4.30 -2.36
N ARG A 185 20.21 -4.63 -1.14
CA ARG A 185 18.85 -4.44 -0.59
C ARG A 185 18.65 -3.00 -0.12
N VAL A 186 18.61 -2.06 -1.06
CA VAL A 186 18.52 -0.63 -0.75
C VAL A 186 17.14 -0.11 -1.12
N MET A 187 16.41 0.35 -0.11
CA MET A 187 15.13 1.03 -0.30
C MET A 187 15.32 2.54 -0.20
N GLY A 188 14.73 3.30 -1.12
CA GLY A 188 14.72 4.74 -1.05
C GLY A 188 13.61 5.24 -0.12
N LEU A 189 13.86 6.30 0.66
CA LEU A 189 12.83 6.98 1.47
C LEU A 189 12.68 8.45 1.05
N SER A 190 11.46 8.91 0.86
CA SER A 190 11.13 10.29 0.49
C SER A 190 10.80 11.14 1.74
N PRO A 191 11.54 12.22 2.02
CA PRO A 191 11.25 13.08 3.17
C PRO A 191 10.11 14.07 2.94
N SER A 192 9.55 14.15 1.72
CA SER A 192 8.58 15.16 1.31
C SER A 192 7.33 15.19 2.21
N LEU A 193 6.93 14.03 2.73
CA LEU A 193 5.80 13.92 3.64
C LEU A 193 6.09 14.58 5.00
N PHE A 194 7.31 14.43 5.53
CA PHE A 194 7.72 15.05 6.79
C PHE A 194 7.84 16.58 6.65
N HIS A 195 8.31 17.07 5.51
CA HIS A 195 8.27 18.50 5.18
C HIS A 195 6.84 19.05 5.16
N LEU A 196 5.89 18.32 4.56
CA LEU A 196 4.48 18.70 4.57
C LEU A 196 3.94 18.72 6.01
N ALA A 197 4.23 17.69 6.80
CA ALA A 197 3.77 17.60 8.18
C ALA A 197 4.27 18.78 9.02
N ARG A 198 5.57 19.11 8.92
CA ARG A 198 6.17 20.30 9.53
C ARG A 198 5.43 21.58 9.14
N HIS A 199 5.21 21.79 7.84
CA HIS A 199 4.56 23.01 7.34
C HIS A 199 3.12 23.17 7.85
N LEU A 200 2.42 22.08 8.13
CA LEU A 200 1.04 22.09 8.61
C LEU A 200 0.91 22.01 10.14
N GLY A 201 2.02 21.86 10.87
CA GLY A 201 2.00 21.51 12.29
C GLY A 201 1.24 20.20 12.54
N ALA A 202 1.36 19.24 11.62
CA ALA A 202 0.74 17.93 11.74
C ALA A 202 1.65 16.98 12.52
N ALA A 203 1.03 16.13 13.34
CA ALA A 203 1.73 15.04 14.02
C ALA A 203 2.05 13.93 13.02
N VAL A 204 3.30 13.47 13.01
CA VAL A 204 3.77 12.32 12.24
C VAL A 204 3.72 11.09 13.12
N LEU A 205 3.04 10.05 12.65
CA LEU A 205 3.10 8.70 13.22
C LEU A 205 3.59 7.72 12.17
N PHE A 206 4.24 6.65 12.60
CA PHE A 206 4.66 5.56 11.74
C PHE A 206 3.61 4.46 11.77
N LEU A 207 3.16 4.05 10.58
CA LEU A 207 2.18 3.00 10.40
C LEU A 207 2.90 1.72 9.96
N GLY A 208 2.77 0.66 10.76
CA GLY A 208 3.30 -0.67 10.49
C GLY A 208 2.18 -1.67 10.27
N ALA A 209 2.49 -2.76 9.55
CA ALA A 209 1.59 -3.88 9.40
C ALA A 209 2.34 -5.21 9.33
N ARG A 210 1.87 -6.22 10.05
CA ARG A 210 2.43 -7.58 10.01
C ARG A 210 1.34 -8.65 10.10
N LEU A 211 1.63 -9.82 9.55
CA LEU A 211 0.74 -10.98 9.59
C LEU A 211 1.30 -12.05 10.54
N GLU A 212 0.54 -12.37 11.59
CA GLU A 212 0.90 -13.41 12.55
C GLU A 212 0.67 -14.84 11.99
N ARG A 213 1.13 -15.85 12.73
CA ARG A 213 1.01 -17.26 12.32
C ARG A 213 -0.42 -17.78 12.34
N ASP A 214 -1.25 -17.24 13.22
CA ASP A 214 -2.67 -17.58 13.39
C ASP A 214 -3.59 -16.83 12.41
N GLY A 215 -3.02 -15.97 11.56
CA GLY A 215 -3.76 -15.12 10.62
C GLY A 215 -4.24 -13.81 11.23
N THR A 216 -3.80 -13.43 12.43
CA THR A 216 -4.08 -12.09 12.96
C THR A 216 -3.28 -11.05 12.19
N ILE A 217 -3.96 -10.02 11.67
CA ILE A 217 -3.32 -8.86 11.06
C ILE A 217 -3.08 -7.83 12.15
N VAL A 218 -1.82 -7.51 12.40
CA VAL A 218 -1.44 -6.52 13.41
C VAL A 218 -1.15 -5.21 12.69
N ILE A 219 -1.89 -4.17 13.07
CA ILE A 219 -1.67 -2.79 12.62
C ILE A 219 -1.08 -2.01 13.79
N THR A 220 0.07 -1.39 13.56
CA THR A 220 0.80 -0.66 14.58
C THR A 220 0.85 0.82 14.24
N PHE A 221 0.45 1.67 15.18
CA PHE A 221 0.66 3.12 15.12
C PHE A 221 1.76 3.48 16.11
N HIS A 222 2.97 3.70 15.60
CA HIS A 222 4.11 4.07 16.43
C HIS A 222 4.27 5.60 16.44
N ARG A 223 4.32 6.18 17.63
CA ARG A 223 4.66 7.60 17.81
C ARG A 223 6.17 7.74 17.98
N PRO A 224 6.88 8.38 17.04
CA PRO A 224 8.29 8.69 17.24
C PRO A 224 8.48 9.70 18.37
N ALA A 225 9.68 9.73 18.94
CA ALA A 225 10.08 10.75 19.93
C ALA A 225 9.86 12.18 19.38
N VAL A 226 10.14 12.38 18.09
CA VAL A 226 9.86 13.63 17.37
C VAL A 226 8.65 13.42 16.45
N ALA A 227 7.45 13.64 17.00
CA ALA A 227 6.19 13.55 16.27
C ALA A 227 5.74 14.90 15.68
N LEU A 228 6.11 16.01 16.33
CA LEU A 228 5.89 17.37 15.84
C LEU A 228 7.24 17.95 15.44
N ILE A 229 7.36 18.33 14.17
CA ILE A 229 8.60 18.80 13.59
C ILE A 229 8.53 20.32 13.52
N ALA A 230 9.43 21.04 14.20
CA ALA A 230 9.55 22.50 14.14
C ALA A 230 10.83 22.95 13.42
N SER A 231 11.90 22.16 13.50
CA SER A 231 13.24 22.48 12.99
C SER A 231 13.76 21.49 11.95
N ASP A 232 14.88 21.83 11.29
CA ASP A 232 15.57 20.91 10.37
C ASP A 232 16.22 19.73 11.13
N ALA A 233 16.72 19.95 12.34
CA ALA A 233 17.28 18.89 13.19
C ALA A 233 16.21 17.86 13.59
N GLU A 234 15.02 18.32 13.95
CA GLU A 234 13.87 17.45 14.24
C GLU A 234 13.37 16.71 13.01
N LEU A 235 13.41 17.34 11.83
CA LEU A 235 13.07 16.69 10.58
C LEU A 235 14.02 15.53 10.29
N GLU A 236 15.32 15.75 10.46
CA GLU A 236 16.35 14.72 10.30
C GLU A 236 16.18 13.60 11.33
N ALA A 237 15.93 13.94 12.59
CA ALA A 237 15.68 12.96 13.66
C ALA A 237 14.43 12.11 13.38
N CYS A 238 13.32 12.73 12.97
CA CYS A 238 12.09 12.03 12.61
C CYS A 238 12.29 11.11 11.40
N THR A 239 13.00 11.59 10.36
CA THR A 239 13.30 10.79 9.16
C THR A 239 14.22 9.60 9.50
N THR A 240 15.19 9.80 10.39
CA THR A 240 16.09 8.75 10.88
C THR A 240 15.33 7.71 11.70
N ALA A 241 14.43 8.14 12.59
CA ALA A 241 13.58 7.25 13.35
C ALA A 241 12.66 6.43 12.44
N PHE A 242 12.11 7.05 11.39
CA PHE A 242 11.29 6.34 10.40
C PHE A 242 12.12 5.31 9.63
N THR A 243 13.35 5.67 9.26
CA THR A 243 14.30 4.75 8.63
C THR A 243 14.48 3.52 9.51
N ALA A 244 14.89 3.70 10.78
CA ALA A 244 15.07 2.61 11.73
C ALA A 244 13.79 1.77 11.93
N PHE A 245 12.62 2.42 11.97
CA PHE A 245 11.33 1.73 12.03
C PHE A 245 11.13 0.80 10.83
N VAL A 246 11.35 1.29 9.61
CA VAL A 246 11.19 0.46 8.40
C VAL A 246 12.24 -0.64 8.32
N GLU A 247 13.49 -0.36 8.69
CA GLU A 247 14.54 -1.39 8.76
C GLU A 247 14.19 -2.48 9.78
N GLY A 248 13.59 -2.11 10.93
CA GLY A 248 13.09 -3.07 11.92
C GLY A 248 11.96 -3.96 11.38
N TYR A 249 11.05 -3.41 10.58
CA TYR A 249 9.94 -4.16 9.98
C TYR A 249 10.36 -5.04 8.78
N THR A 250 11.29 -4.57 7.95
CA THR A 250 11.66 -5.23 6.68
C THR A 250 12.96 -6.02 6.75
N GLY A 251 13.86 -5.64 7.66
CA GLY A 251 15.26 -6.04 7.67
C GLY A 251 16.08 -5.53 6.47
N TRP A 252 15.58 -4.57 5.69
CA TRP A 252 16.29 -3.95 4.56
C TRP A 252 17.07 -2.74 5.03
N THR A 253 18.14 -2.39 4.33
CA THR A 253 18.83 -1.12 4.58
C THR A 253 18.16 -0.02 3.78
N CYS A 254 17.85 1.08 4.43
CA CYS A 254 17.15 2.20 3.83
C CYS A 254 18.13 3.35 3.54
N VAL A 255 17.91 4.05 2.42
CA VAL A 255 18.66 5.25 2.04
C VAL A 255 17.66 6.37 1.82
N VAL A 256 17.81 7.45 2.58
CA VAL A 256 16.96 8.64 2.45
C VAL A 256 17.36 9.42 1.21
N ARG A 257 16.36 9.81 0.40
CA ARG A 257 16.56 10.67 -0.75
C ARG A 257 17.08 12.03 -0.28
N LYS A 258 18.30 12.38 -0.66
CA LYS A 258 18.76 13.77 -0.52
C LYS A 258 18.05 14.62 -1.59
N PRO A 259 17.55 15.82 -1.25
CA PRO A 259 17.10 16.75 -2.26
C PRO A 259 18.24 16.99 -3.26
N PRO A 260 17.96 17.14 -4.56
CA PRO A 260 19.00 17.54 -5.51
C PRO A 260 19.64 18.83 -5.00
N PRO A 261 20.97 18.98 -5.08
CA PRO A 261 21.63 20.21 -4.65
C PRO A 261 20.96 21.39 -5.35
N ARG A 262 20.59 22.43 -4.59
CA ARG A 262 20.05 23.66 -5.16
C ARG A 262 21.05 24.14 -6.22
N ARG A 263 20.72 24.00 -7.50
CA ARG A 263 21.46 24.70 -8.55
C ARG A 263 21.37 26.17 -8.17
N ARG A 264 22.53 26.80 -7.90
CA ARG A 264 22.60 28.26 -7.77
C ARG A 264 21.84 28.82 -8.97
N ARG A 265 20.81 29.61 -8.70
CA ARG A 265 20.10 30.37 -9.73
C ARG A 265 21.19 31.10 -10.51
N ARG A 266 21.39 30.73 -11.77
CA ARG A 266 22.17 31.58 -12.68
C ARG A 266 21.24 32.74 -12.96
N ASP A 267 21.61 33.91 -12.46
CA ASP A 267 20.88 35.15 -12.72
C ASP A 267 20.67 35.28 -14.23
N GLY A 268 19.40 35.45 -14.66
CA GLY A 268 19.09 35.89 -16.02
C GLY A 268 18.57 34.88 -17.05
N ALA A 269 18.23 33.63 -16.70
CA ALA A 269 17.54 32.74 -17.66
C ALA A 269 16.08 32.49 -17.24
N ALA A 270 15.13 32.79 -18.13
CA ALA A 270 13.72 32.41 -18.00
C ALA A 270 13.60 30.89 -17.75
N PRO A 271 12.59 30.43 -16.99
CA PRO A 271 12.47 29.02 -16.63
C PRO A 271 12.16 28.18 -17.86
N THR A 272 13.19 27.63 -18.51
CA THR A 272 13.03 26.45 -19.34
C THR A 272 12.86 25.27 -18.39
N VAL A 273 11.61 24.81 -18.31
CA VAL A 273 11.24 23.57 -17.63
C VAL A 273 11.80 22.41 -18.48
N ASP A 274 13.09 22.15 -18.35
CA ASP A 274 13.72 20.94 -18.87
C ASP A 274 13.39 19.81 -17.89
N MET A 275 12.21 19.23 -18.11
CA MET A 275 11.76 18.02 -17.42
C MET A 275 12.67 16.86 -17.86
N PRO A 276 13.34 16.17 -16.93
CA PRO A 276 13.89 14.87 -17.26
C PRO A 276 12.73 13.99 -17.72
N ARG A 277 12.76 13.56 -18.99
CA ARG A 277 11.91 12.48 -19.50
C ARG A 277 12.24 11.23 -18.68
N PHE A 278 11.45 10.97 -17.64
CA PHE A 278 11.51 9.70 -16.94
C PHE A 278 10.85 8.65 -17.82
N ALA A 279 11.67 8.01 -18.65
CA ALA A 279 11.35 6.70 -19.21
C ALA A 279 11.32 5.70 -18.06
N VAL A 280 10.18 5.60 -17.39
CA VAL A 280 9.86 4.43 -16.58
C VAL A 280 9.57 3.32 -17.58
N ARG A 281 10.58 2.50 -17.88
CA ARG A 281 10.38 1.20 -18.53
C ARG A 281 9.72 0.27 -17.50
N LEU A 282 8.43 0.48 -17.26
CA LEU A 282 7.55 -0.57 -16.77
C LEU A 282 7.48 -1.60 -17.88
N GLY A 283 7.73 -2.87 -17.55
CA GLY A 283 7.44 -3.96 -18.46
C GLY A 283 6.01 -3.80 -18.94
N ARG A 284 5.87 -3.61 -20.26
CA ARG A 284 4.62 -3.78 -20.98
C ARG A 284 3.95 -5.06 -20.47
N ILE A 285 2.81 -4.89 -19.81
CA ILE A 285 1.73 -5.87 -19.99
C ILE A 285 1.10 -5.35 -21.27
N GLU A 286 1.47 -5.97 -22.39
CA GLU A 286 0.84 -5.72 -23.68
C GLU A 286 -0.65 -5.91 -23.52
N ASP A 287 -1.37 -4.97 -24.13
CA ASP A 287 -2.79 -5.03 -24.36
C ASP A 287 -3.17 -6.43 -24.84
N VAL A 288 -4.15 -7.01 -24.17
CA VAL A 288 -4.89 -8.14 -24.69
C VAL A 288 -5.52 -7.64 -25.98
N GLY A 289 -4.99 -8.13 -27.10
CA GLY A 289 -5.62 -7.99 -28.39
C GLY A 289 -7.06 -8.49 -28.28
N GLU A 290 -7.97 -7.65 -28.74
CA GLU A 290 -9.22 -8.08 -29.35
C GLU A 290 -8.86 -9.11 -30.43
N GLU A 291 -9.03 -10.38 -30.11
CA GLU A 291 -9.19 -11.44 -31.09
C GLU A 291 -10.65 -11.84 -31.04
N THR A 292 -11.48 -11.01 -31.68
CA THR A 292 -12.71 -11.50 -32.29
C THR A 292 -12.28 -12.29 -33.52
N ASP A 293 -12.50 -13.61 -33.51
CA ASP A 293 -12.52 -14.37 -34.75
C ASP A 293 -13.85 -15.11 -34.92
N ASP A 294 -14.23 -15.14 -36.18
CA ASP A 294 -15.49 -15.45 -36.81
C ASP A 294 -16.17 -16.73 -36.34
N THR A 295 -17.51 -16.68 -36.26
CA THR A 295 -18.41 -17.64 -36.94
C THR A 295 -19.87 -17.33 -36.60
N ALA A 296 -20.51 -16.42 -37.34
CA ALA A 296 -21.92 -16.53 -37.71
C ALA A 296 -22.34 -15.42 -38.68
N ARG A 297 -22.20 -15.67 -39.98
CA ARG A 297 -23.17 -15.22 -40.98
C ARG A 297 -23.64 -16.45 -41.74
N PRO A 298 -24.95 -16.57 -41.99
CA PRO A 298 -25.46 -16.07 -43.27
C PRO A 298 -26.86 -15.43 -43.21
N GLY A 299 -27.17 -14.64 -44.25
CA GLY A 299 -28.56 -14.32 -44.67
C GLY A 299 -29.06 -12.93 -44.24
N ARG A 300 -28.83 -11.83 -44.97
CA ARG A 300 -29.52 -11.31 -46.18
C ARG A 300 -31.02 -10.95 -46.00
N PHE A 301 -31.28 -9.68 -46.32
CA PHE A 301 -32.53 -9.00 -46.75
C PHE A 301 -33.50 -8.40 -45.70
N ALA A 302 -33.39 -7.08 -45.58
CA ALA A 302 -34.38 -6.04 -45.92
C ALA A 302 -35.84 -6.12 -45.43
N ALA A 303 -36.31 -4.91 -45.05
CA ALA A 303 -37.63 -4.46 -44.61
C ALA A 303 -37.92 -4.60 -43.11
#